data_AF-N0AUS9-F1
#
_entry.id   AF-N0AUS9-F1
#
_cell.length_a   1.000
_cell.length_b   1.000
_cell.length_c   1.000
_cell.angle_alpha   90.00
_cell.angle_beta   90.00
_cell.angle_gamma   90.00
#
_symmetry.space_group_name_H-M   'P 1'
#
loop_
_entity.id
_entity.type
_entity.pdbx_description
1 polymer ?
#
loop_
_entity_poly.entity_id
_entity_poly.type
_entity_poly.pdbx_seq_one_letter_code
_entity_poly.pdbx_strand_id
1 'polypeptide(L)'
;MSYLIFIDTNVVHTDFFFKSSAIKKLLKFTNHEPVKLCITEFNYNEIIKKYRDNVRPAIKEVRQVRNSVSKRMEELGIDELFDMEKLRAEKYVENYKQFLDEMIENNNIQIVGYPTGEHVTAQISEKYFNGIKPFGESKISFQDAIIWESIVEYCKNEDPETVVFISNNTTDFADKSKNKIHSDIEDDICGLLFYNSVGAFLEHEEDNLHDYFIDNYEYDKELLESELSTFFDGNSSLDHTINDLLMNSEFEGEYFSGWGTDGYIDEMDFEILEVTFDIEENELLISFGVELSVSFSIETIDPSFERGDSGDGMLSESSSTNIYLQGDITYSLNEGKMSDYVEKEIDFL
;
A
#
# COMPACT_ATOMS: atom_id res chain seq x y z
N MET A 1 28.44 -15.69 -6.14
CA MET A 1 27.40 -15.11 -7.01
C MET A 1 26.79 -13.96 -6.24
N SER A 2 26.91 -12.75 -6.75
CA SER A 2 26.33 -11.53 -6.17
C SER A 2 24.99 -11.28 -6.84
N TYR A 3 23.91 -11.40 -6.07
CA TYR A 3 22.54 -11.16 -6.51
C TYR A 3 21.99 -9.96 -5.73
N LEU A 4 21.66 -8.88 -6.44
CA LEU A 4 21.04 -7.68 -5.88
C LEU A 4 19.58 -7.57 -6.32
N ILE A 5 18.70 -7.23 -5.39
CA ILE A 5 17.29 -6.88 -5.67
C ILE A 5 17.08 -5.44 -5.26
N PHE A 6 16.63 -4.59 -6.18
CA PHE A 6 16.27 -3.21 -5.92
C PHE A 6 14.76 -3.03 -5.95
N ILE A 7 14.20 -2.43 -4.90
CA ILE A 7 12.77 -2.09 -4.84
C ILE A 7 12.57 -0.58 -4.99
N ASP A 8 11.61 -0.22 -5.84
CA ASP A 8 11.09 1.15 -5.98
C ASP A 8 10.11 1.50 -4.84
N THR A 9 9.93 2.78 -4.53
CA THR A 9 9.06 3.22 -3.41
C THR A 9 7.60 2.87 -3.60
N ASN A 10 7.16 2.72 -4.84
CA ASN A 10 5.78 2.35 -5.14
C ASN A 10 5.42 0.95 -4.63
N VAL A 11 6.42 0.08 -4.45
CA VAL A 11 6.26 -1.25 -3.85
C VAL A 11 5.95 -1.16 -2.35
N VAL A 12 6.46 -0.13 -1.67
CA VAL A 12 6.31 0.06 -0.21
C VAL A 12 5.16 1.00 0.14
N HIS A 13 4.75 1.88 -0.78
CA HIS A 13 3.75 2.91 -0.49
C HIS A 13 2.38 2.36 -0.09
N THR A 14 1.96 1.24 -0.69
CA THR A 14 0.68 0.59 -0.39
C THR A 14 0.71 -0.19 0.92
N ASP A 15 1.87 -0.36 1.52
CA ASP A 15 2.08 -1.19 2.72
C ASP A 15 3.27 -0.64 3.54
N PHE A 16 3.07 0.49 4.21
CA PHE A 16 4.10 1.15 5.02
C PHE A 16 4.70 0.23 6.10
N PHE A 17 3.97 -0.79 6.55
CA PHE A 17 4.37 -1.66 7.65
C PHE A 17 4.83 -3.06 7.19
N PHE A 18 5.01 -3.28 5.89
CA PHE A 18 5.57 -4.52 5.34
C PHE A 18 4.75 -5.77 5.75
N LYS A 19 3.43 -5.63 5.76
CA LYS A 19 2.45 -6.61 6.25
C LYS A 19 1.92 -7.56 5.17
N SER A 20 1.92 -7.12 3.92
CA SER A 20 1.40 -7.88 2.78
C SER A 20 2.15 -9.20 2.59
N SER A 21 1.43 -10.21 2.11
CA SER A 21 1.97 -11.56 1.92
C SER A 21 3.20 -11.54 1.01
N ALA A 22 3.13 -10.79 -0.09
CA ALA A 22 4.24 -10.66 -1.06
C ALA A 22 5.50 -10.05 -0.44
N ILE A 23 5.37 -9.01 0.40
CA ILE A 23 6.53 -8.39 1.05
C ILE A 23 7.13 -9.32 2.11
N LYS A 24 6.30 -10.01 2.90
CA LYS A 24 6.78 -11.02 3.85
C LYS A 24 7.57 -12.13 3.15
N LYS A 25 7.04 -12.68 2.05
CA LYS A 25 7.72 -13.68 1.21
C LYS A 25 9.07 -13.14 0.68
N LEU A 26 9.09 -11.90 0.17
CA LEU A 26 10.32 -11.27 -0.34
C LEU A 26 11.38 -11.11 0.76
N LEU A 27 11.03 -10.57 1.92
CA LEU A 27 11.97 -10.38 3.02
C LEU A 27 12.56 -11.73 3.46
N LYS A 28 11.71 -12.76 3.57
CA LYS A 28 12.15 -14.10 3.94
C LYS A 28 13.08 -14.72 2.91
N PHE A 29 12.76 -14.60 1.62
CA PHE A 29 13.66 -15.02 0.53
C PHE A 29 15.05 -14.39 0.67
N THR A 30 15.10 -13.07 0.88
CA THR A 30 16.38 -12.35 0.96
C THR A 30 17.16 -12.61 2.26
N ASN A 31 16.50 -13.07 3.31
CA ASN A 31 17.17 -13.45 4.56
C ASN A 31 17.83 -14.83 4.49
N HIS A 32 17.40 -15.70 3.58
CA HIS A 32 17.87 -17.07 3.49
C HIS A 32 18.81 -17.33 2.31
N GLU A 33 18.55 -16.68 1.19
CA GLU A 33 19.41 -16.79 0.01
C GLU A 33 20.57 -15.79 0.09
N PRO A 34 21.70 -16.03 -0.61
CA PRO A 34 22.82 -15.09 -0.71
C PRO A 34 22.48 -13.90 -1.63
N VAL A 35 21.35 -13.25 -1.34
CA VAL A 35 20.72 -12.17 -2.11
C VAL A 35 20.66 -10.93 -1.22
N LYS A 36 21.02 -9.77 -1.75
CA LYS A 36 20.89 -8.51 -1.02
C LYS A 36 19.69 -7.73 -1.51
N LEU A 37 18.74 -7.47 -0.62
CA LEU A 37 17.70 -6.48 -0.85
C LEU A 37 18.29 -5.08 -0.69
N CYS A 38 18.00 -4.21 -1.65
CA CYS A 38 18.55 -2.86 -1.76
C CYS A 38 17.42 -1.84 -1.89
N ILE A 39 17.56 -0.72 -1.18
CA ILE A 39 16.78 0.49 -1.39
C ILE A 39 17.72 1.67 -1.58
N THR A 40 17.36 2.64 -2.42
CA THR A 40 18.15 3.86 -2.51
C THR A 40 17.84 4.79 -1.32
N GLU A 41 18.80 5.64 -0.95
CA GLU A 41 18.59 6.71 0.04
C GLU A 41 17.49 7.68 -0.43
N PHE A 42 17.34 7.85 -1.75
CA PHE A 42 16.20 8.56 -2.33
C PHE A 42 14.88 7.87 -1.97
N ASN A 43 14.78 6.56 -2.19
CA ASN A 43 13.58 5.76 -1.90
C ASN A 43 13.21 5.81 -0.42
N TYR A 44 14.20 5.65 0.46
CA TYR A 44 14.03 5.78 1.91
C TYR A 44 13.39 7.13 2.30
N ASN A 45 13.94 8.23 1.79
CA ASN A 45 13.42 9.57 2.11
C ASN A 45 12.02 9.81 1.52
N GLU A 46 11.75 9.26 0.34
CA GLU A 46 10.43 9.32 -0.26
C GLU A 46 9.39 8.51 0.52
N ILE A 47 9.72 7.32 1.03
CA ILE A 47 8.83 6.53 1.90
C ILE A 47 8.44 7.35 3.14
N ILE A 48 9.41 7.98 3.82
CA ILE A 48 9.16 8.83 4.99
C ILE A 48 8.27 10.03 4.63
N LYS A 49 8.53 10.66 3.48
CA LYS A 49 7.72 11.78 3.00
C LYS A 49 6.28 11.35 2.73
N LYS A 50 6.08 10.25 2.00
CA LYS A 50 4.76 9.70 1.69
C LYS A 50 3.99 9.35 2.98
N TYR A 51 4.63 8.71 3.95
CA TYR A 51 4.02 8.44 5.27
C TYR A 51 3.60 9.73 5.98
N ARG A 52 4.49 10.73 6.03
CA ARG A 52 4.19 12.06 6.60
C ARG A 52 3.00 12.72 5.91
N ASP A 53 2.92 12.63 4.59
CA ASP A 53 1.85 13.25 3.79
C ASP A 53 0.49 12.56 4.03
N ASN A 54 0.46 11.29 4.44
CA ASN A 54 -0.75 10.58 4.87
C ASN A 54 -1.14 10.88 6.33
N VAL A 55 -0.18 10.94 7.25
CA VAL A 55 -0.45 11.18 8.69
C VAL A 55 -0.90 12.62 8.97
N ARG A 56 -0.36 13.60 8.24
CA ARG A 56 -0.65 15.03 8.50
C ARG A 56 -2.14 15.39 8.33
N PRO A 57 -2.82 15.00 7.23
CA PRO A 57 -4.27 15.17 7.08
C PRO A 57 -5.06 14.52 8.21
N ALA A 58 -4.82 13.24 8.51
CA ALA A 58 -5.52 12.51 9.57
C ALA A 58 -5.41 13.22 10.94
N ILE A 59 -4.20 13.62 11.33
CA ILE A 59 -3.99 14.37 12.59
C ILE A 59 -4.64 15.76 12.55
N LYS A 60 -4.72 16.40 11.39
CA LYS A 60 -5.40 17.68 11.23
C LYS A 60 -6.91 17.54 11.45
N GLU A 61 -7.53 16.48 10.96
CA GLU A 61 -8.95 16.18 11.17
C GLU A 61 -9.26 15.95 12.64
N VAL A 62 -8.47 15.12 13.33
CA VAL A 62 -8.63 14.90 14.79
C VAL A 62 -8.51 16.22 15.57
N ARG A 63 -7.59 17.11 15.17
CA ARG A 63 -7.46 18.45 15.78
C ARG A 63 -8.68 19.33 15.52
N GLN A 64 -9.31 19.24 14.34
CA GLN A 64 -10.52 19.98 14.03
C GLN A 64 -11.70 19.49 14.88
N VAL A 65 -11.88 18.18 15.01
CA VAL A 65 -12.88 17.57 15.89
C VAL A 65 -12.69 18.08 17.32
N ARG A 66 -11.47 17.99 17.87
CA ARG A 66 -11.14 18.53 19.20
C ARG A 66 -11.59 19.98 19.37
N ASN A 67 -11.21 20.85 18.42
CA ASN A 67 -11.54 22.28 18.52
C ASN A 67 -13.05 22.54 18.45
N SER A 68 -13.81 21.69 17.76
CA SER A 68 -15.27 21.80 17.67
C SER A 68 -15.96 21.44 19.00
N VAL A 69 -15.40 20.52 19.78
CA VAL A 69 -15.99 20.05 21.04
C VAL A 69 -15.40 20.71 22.28
N SER A 70 -14.27 21.41 22.17
CA SER A 70 -13.49 21.90 23.32
C SER A 70 -14.29 22.78 24.27
N LYS A 71 -15.13 23.68 23.74
CA LYS A 71 -15.97 24.56 24.56
C LYS A 71 -16.99 23.76 25.38
N ARG A 72 -17.62 22.77 24.76
CA ARG A 72 -18.61 21.91 25.42
C ARG A 72 -17.96 21.01 26.46
N MET A 73 -16.73 20.55 26.20
CA MET A 73 -15.95 19.78 27.17
C MET A 73 -15.65 20.60 28.43
N GLU A 74 -15.23 21.86 28.26
CA GLU A 74 -14.97 22.79 29.37
C GLU A 74 -16.25 23.05 30.18
N GLU A 75 -17.38 23.29 29.51
CA GLU A 75 -18.69 23.50 30.16
C GLU A 75 -19.16 22.28 30.97
N LEU A 76 -18.79 21.07 30.54
CA LEU A 76 -19.15 19.81 31.20
C LEU A 76 -18.09 19.33 32.22
N GLY A 77 -16.99 20.07 32.41
CA GLY A 77 -15.89 19.67 33.29
C GLY A 77 -15.17 18.39 32.82
N ILE A 78 -15.16 18.14 31.51
CA ILE A 78 -14.44 17.02 30.90
C ILE A 78 -13.03 17.49 30.55
N ASP A 79 -12.10 17.24 31.46
CA ASP A 79 -10.67 17.45 31.22
C ASP A 79 -10.04 16.21 30.54
N GLU A 80 -9.00 16.42 29.74
CA GLU A 80 -8.06 15.38 29.26
C GLU A 80 -8.53 14.34 28.22
N LEU A 81 -9.61 14.56 27.45
CA LEU A 81 -9.99 13.60 26.39
C LEU A 81 -8.94 13.45 25.27
N PHE A 82 -8.14 14.49 25.02
CA PHE A 82 -7.14 14.52 23.95
C PHE A 82 -5.72 14.72 24.50
N ASP A 83 -4.84 13.76 24.24
CA ASP A 83 -3.41 13.89 24.52
C ASP A 83 -2.73 14.77 23.45
N MET A 84 -2.32 15.97 23.87
CA MET A 84 -1.70 16.97 23.00
C MET A 84 -0.36 16.52 22.38
N GLU A 85 0.35 15.60 23.02
CA GLU A 85 1.54 15.01 22.40
C GLU A 85 1.18 14.05 21.27
N LYS A 86 0.14 13.25 21.46
CA LYS A 86 -0.40 12.34 20.42
C LYS A 86 -1.10 13.07 19.28
N LEU A 87 -1.31 14.38 19.38
CA LEU A 87 -1.80 15.20 18.28
C LEU A 87 -0.68 15.83 17.45
N ARG A 88 0.58 15.41 17.58
CA ARG A 88 1.69 15.89 16.75
C ARG A 88 2.03 14.88 15.66
N ALA A 89 1.71 15.21 14.40
CA ALA A 89 2.02 14.36 13.25
C ALA A 89 3.51 13.94 13.20
N GLU A 90 4.43 14.85 13.51
CA GLU A 90 5.87 14.54 13.51
C GLU A 90 6.27 13.46 14.53
N LYS A 91 5.52 13.25 15.62
CA LYS A 91 5.79 12.16 16.57
C LYS A 91 5.54 10.79 15.92
N TYR A 92 4.49 10.66 15.13
CA TYR A 92 4.22 9.44 14.38
C TYR A 92 5.22 9.24 13.24
N VAL A 93 5.65 10.32 12.58
CA VAL A 93 6.70 10.25 11.54
C VAL A 93 8.03 9.80 12.13
N GLU A 94 8.38 10.28 13.33
CA GLU A 94 9.58 9.86 14.05
C GLU A 94 9.50 8.39 14.49
N ASN A 95 8.37 7.96 15.06
CA ASN A 95 8.15 6.55 15.42
C ASN A 95 8.20 5.64 14.18
N TYR A 96 7.60 6.07 13.07
CA TYR A 96 7.65 5.32 11.82
C TYR A 96 9.05 5.25 11.24
N LYS A 97 9.83 6.33 11.34
CA LYS A 97 11.24 6.32 10.95
C LYS A 97 12.03 5.29 11.77
N GLN A 98 11.82 5.25 13.09
CA GLN A 98 12.45 4.25 13.96
C GLN A 98 12.07 2.82 13.54
N PHE A 99 10.78 2.58 13.30
CA PHE A 99 10.30 1.30 12.78
C PHE A 99 10.96 0.93 11.44
N LEU A 100 11.06 1.86 10.49
CA LEU A 100 11.68 1.62 9.19
C LEU A 100 13.19 1.34 9.32
N ASP A 101 13.89 2.08 10.18
CA ASP A 101 15.31 1.87 10.46
C ASP A 101 15.53 0.48 11.08
N GLU A 102 14.71 0.08 12.04
CA GLU A 102 14.73 -1.27 12.64
C GLU A 102 14.40 -2.37 11.62
N MET A 103 13.42 -2.15 10.74
CA MET A 103 13.06 -3.10 9.69
C MET A 103 14.20 -3.31 8.70
N ILE A 104 14.87 -2.23 8.28
CA ILE A 104 16.06 -2.27 7.42
C ILE A 104 17.19 -3.04 8.10
N GLU A 105 17.47 -2.78 9.38
CA GLU A 105 18.53 -3.45 10.12
C GLU A 105 18.23 -4.94 10.31
N ASN A 106 17.02 -5.29 10.76
CA ASN A 106 16.62 -6.67 11.05
C ASN A 106 16.61 -7.56 9.79
N ASN A 107 16.34 -6.99 8.62
CA ASN A 107 16.31 -7.71 7.34
C ASN A 107 17.57 -7.48 6.49
N ASN A 108 18.64 -6.91 7.08
CA ASN A 108 19.92 -6.64 6.40
C ASN A 108 19.75 -5.90 5.05
N ILE A 109 18.79 -4.98 4.96
CA ILE A 109 18.50 -4.24 3.72
C ILE A 109 19.62 -3.23 3.48
N GLN A 110 20.21 -3.27 2.29
CA GLN A 110 21.28 -2.36 1.90
C GLN A 110 20.71 -1.02 1.45
N ILE A 111 21.06 0.06 2.16
CA ILE A 111 20.81 1.43 1.69
C ILE A 111 21.91 1.82 0.70
N VAL A 112 21.51 2.14 -0.52
CA VAL A 112 22.37 2.64 -1.60
C VAL A 112 22.30 4.16 -1.60
N GLY A 113 23.45 4.80 -1.33
CA GLY A 113 23.53 6.26 -1.26
C GLY A 113 23.20 6.96 -2.57
N TYR A 114 23.05 8.28 -2.51
CA TYR A 114 22.93 9.13 -3.69
C TYR A 114 24.09 8.92 -4.67
N PRO A 115 23.88 9.14 -5.98
CA PRO A 115 24.95 8.98 -6.94
C PRO A 115 25.97 10.11 -6.77
N THR A 116 27.24 9.76 -6.74
CA THR A 116 28.35 10.68 -6.40
C THR A 116 29.31 10.92 -7.57
N GLY A 117 29.06 10.28 -8.73
CA GLY A 117 29.89 10.45 -9.92
C GLY A 117 30.09 11.92 -10.32
N GLU A 118 31.33 12.29 -10.68
CA GLU A 118 31.74 13.67 -11.02
C GLU A 118 30.87 14.30 -12.12
N HIS A 119 30.26 13.48 -12.99
CA HIS A 119 29.46 13.92 -14.12
C HIS A 119 27.98 13.55 -14.00
N VAL A 120 27.50 13.08 -12.84
CA VAL A 120 26.12 12.60 -12.68
C VAL A 120 25.09 13.66 -13.09
N THR A 121 25.27 14.91 -12.66
CA THR A 121 24.37 16.01 -13.01
C THR A 121 24.34 16.26 -14.51
N ALA A 122 25.49 16.17 -15.18
CA ALA A 122 25.59 16.33 -16.63
C ALA A 122 24.90 15.18 -17.37
N GLN A 123 25.12 13.94 -16.94
CA GLN A 123 24.51 12.73 -17.50
C GLN A 123 22.98 12.75 -17.38
N ILE A 124 22.47 13.03 -16.18
CA ILE A 124 21.02 13.17 -15.95
C ILE A 124 20.45 14.29 -16.81
N SER A 125 21.14 15.43 -16.91
CA SER A 125 20.70 16.57 -17.72
C SER A 125 20.65 16.22 -19.21
N GLU A 126 21.65 15.51 -19.72
CA GLU A 126 21.69 15.07 -21.12
C GLU A 126 20.55 14.10 -21.44
N LYS A 127 20.31 13.09 -20.58
CA LYS A 127 19.15 12.18 -20.71
C LYS A 127 17.84 12.98 -20.75
N TYR A 128 17.69 13.98 -19.87
CA TYR A 128 16.52 14.87 -19.81
C TYR A 128 16.30 15.73 -21.07
N PHE A 129 17.34 16.33 -21.63
CA PHE A 129 17.21 17.17 -22.82
C PHE A 129 16.99 16.36 -24.10
N ASN A 130 17.46 15.11 -24.12
CA ASN A 130 17.33 14.20 -25.25
C ASN A 130 16.08 13.30 -25.19
N GLY A 131 15.31 13.35 -24.09
CA GLY A 131 14.09 12.53 -23.92
C GLY A 131 14.39 11.04 -23.81
N ILE A 132 15.52 10.70 -23.19
CA ILE A 132 15.98 9.32 -22.95
C ILE A 132 15.45 8.87 -21.59
N LYS A 133 15.00 7.61 -21.48
CA LYS A 133 14.51 7.07 -20.21
C LYS A 133 15.50 7.23 -19.04
N PRO A 134 15.02 7.49 -17.81
CA PRO A 134 13.61 7.47 -17.38
C PRO A 134 12.79 8.71 -17.78
N PHE A 135 13.35 9.67 -18.52
CA PHE A 135 12.60 10.83 -19.02
C PHE A 135 11.76 10.48 -20.27
N GLY A 136 10.47 10.84 -20.28
CA GLY A 136 9.57 10.72 -21.44
C GLY A 136 9.15 12.06 -22.06
N GLU A 137 8.35 12.01 -23.14
CA GLU A 137 7.84 13.20 -23.87
C GLU A 137 7.00 14.17 -22.99
N SER A 138 6.40 13.68 -21.91
CA SER A 138 5.52 14.46 -21.03
C SER A 138 6.19 15.14 -19.84
N LYS A 139 7.45 14.82 -19.48
CA LYS A 139 8.31 15.45 -18.42
C LYS A 139 7.63 15.59 -17.02
N ILE A 140 8.15 15.16 -15.86
CA ILE A 140 9.50 14.98 -15.32
C ILE A 140 9.36 14.20 -14.01
N SER A 141 10.24 13.25 -13.79
CA SER A 141 10.68 12.92 -12.45
C SER A 141 12.20 12.84 -12.48
N PHE A 142 12.86 13.93 -12.05
CA PHE A 142 14.31 13.88 -11.74
C PHE A 142 14.60 12.86 -10.64
N GLN A 143 13.57 12.50 -9.88
CA GLN A 143 13.61 11.51 -8.81
C GLN A 143 13.97 10.15 -9.38
N ASP A 144 13.26 9.69 -10.40
CA ASP A 144 13.51 8.40 -11.07
C ASP A 144 14.91 8.34 -11.69
N ALA A 145 15.40 9.47 -12.25
CA ALA A 145 16.76 9.54 -12.76
C ALA A 145 17.82 9.45 -11.66
N ILE A 146 17.59 10.08 -10.50
CA ILE A 146 18.49 9.97 -9.35
C ILE A 146 18.50 8.54 -8.81
N ILE A 147 17.31 7.91 -8.69
CA ILE A 147 17.17 6.52 -8.27
C ILE A 147 17.96 5.62 -9.23
N TRP A 148 17.70 5.74 -10.53
CA TRP A 148 18.37 4.94 -11.56
C TRP A 148 19.89 5.09 -11.53
N GLU A 149 20.40 6.32 -11.53
CA GLU A 149 21.85 6.55 -11.52
C GLU A 149 22.50 6.05 -10.20
N SER A 150 21.78 6.07 -9.07
CA SER A 150 22.26 5.46 -7.82
C SER A 150 22.46 3.95 -7.97
N ILE A 151 21.48 3.29 -8.59
CA ILE A 151 21.52 1.84 -8.85
C ILE A 151 22.67 1.51 -9.82
N VAL A 152 22.79 2.26 -10.91
CA VAL A 152 23.85 2.08 -11.92
C VAL A 152 25.24 2.25 -11.31
N GLU A 153 25.46 3.32 -10.53
CA GLU A 153 26.75 3.56 -9.86
C GLU A 153 27.08 2.45 -8.87
N TYR A 154 26.10 1.99 -8.09
CA TYR A 154 26.27 0.89 -7.14
C TYR A 154 26.60 -0.43 -7.83
N CYS A 155 25.86 -0.79 -8.89
CA CYS A 155 26.11 -2.02 -9.64
C CYS A 155 27.48 -2.01 -10.32
N LYS A 156 27.95 -0.86 -10.82
CA LYS A 156 29.31 -0.71 -11.38
C LYS A 156 30.40 -0.96 -10.34
N ASN A 157 30.15 -0.64 -9.07
CA ASN A 157 31.12 -0.80 -7.99
C ASN A 157 31.12 -2.24 -7.43
N GLU A 158 29.95 -2.86 -7.30
CA GLU A 158 29.81 -4.21 -6.73
C GLU A 158 29.99 -5.33 -7.78
N ASP A 159 29.83 -5.02 -9.07
CA ASP A 159 29.91 -5.97 -10.20
C ASP A 159 29.06 -7.23 -9.98
N PRO A 160 27.73 -7.09 -9.79
CA PRO A 160 26.83 -8.21 -9.53
C PRO A 160 26.66 -9.13 -10.74
N GLU A 161 26.45 -10.42 -10.48
CA GLU A 161 26.11 -11.39 -11.54
C GLU A 161 24.64 -11.26 -11.99
N THR A 162 23.75 -10.91 -11.05
CA THR A 162 22.32 -10.74 -11.31
C THR A 162 21.79 -9.52 -10.57
N VAL A 163 21.05 -8.69 -11.30
CA VAL A 163 20.39 -7.50 -10.76
C VAL A 163 18.92 -7.59 -11.08
N VAL A 164 18.08 -7.55 -10.05
CA VAL A 164 16.63 -7.46 -10.20
C VAL A 164 16.20 -6.04 -9.83
N PHE A 165 15.36 -5.44 -10.66
CA PHE A 165 14.68 -4.18 -10.36
C PHE A 165 13.16 -4.40 -10.36
N ILE A 166 12.54 -4.11 -9.21
CA ILE A 166 11.10 -4.27 -8.99
C ILE A 166 10.46 -2.89 -8.91
N SER A 167 9.61 -2.55 -9.87
CA SER A 167 8.88 -1.27 -9.89
C SER A 167 7.58 -1.38 -10.68
N ASN A 168 6.49 -0.85 -10.10
CA ASN A 168 5.23 -0.67 -10.81
C ASN A 168 5.23 0.58 -11.72
N ASN A 169 6.31 1.37 -11.75
CA ASN A 169 6.45 2.50 -12.67
C ASN A 169 6.84 2.03 -14.09
N THR A 170 5.91 1.32 -14.72
CA THR A 170 6.04 0.82 -16.09
C THR A 170 6.07 1.95 -17.12
N THR A 171 5.60 3.14 -16.78
CA THR A 171 5.64 4.28 -17.69
C THR A 171 7.06 4.77 -17.89
N ASP A 172 7.87 4.83 -16.83
CA ASP A 172 9.20 5.43 -16.88
C ASP A 172 10.34 4.43 -17.10
N PHE A 173 10.20 3.19 -16.62
CA PHE A 173 11.25 2.18 -16.72
C PHE A 173 10.99 1.08 -17.75
N ALA A 174 9.73 0.81 -18.10
CA ALA A 174 9.39 -0.31 -18.96
C ALA A 174 9.25 0.09 -20.45
N ASP A 175 9.35 -0.92 -21.31
CA ASP A 175 9.03 -0.82 -22.72
C ASP A 175 7.51 -0.68 -22.96
N LYS A 176 7.09 -0.60 -24.24
CA LYS A 176 5.67 -0.49 -24.60
C LYS A 176 4.83 -1.69 -24.14
N SER A 177 5.44 -2.85 -23.88
CA SER A 177 4.77 -4.04 -23.37
C SER A 177 4.54 -3.97 -21.86
N LYS A 178 5.20 -3.04 -21.15
CA LYS A 178 5.17 -2.84 -19.70
C LYS A 178 5.75 -4.01 -18.87
N ASN A 179 6.26 -5.04 -19.53
CA ASN A 179 6.74 -6.27 -18.91
C ASN A 179 8.26 -6.45 -19.05
N LYS A 180 8.95 -5.51 -19.71
CA LYS A 180 10.40 -5.53 -19.88
C LYS A 180 10.97 -4.14 -19.63
N ILE A 181 12.22 -4.09 -19.17
CA ILE A 181 12.98 -2.84 -19.08
C ILE A 181 13.11 -2.19 -20.46
N HIS A 182 13.06 -0.86 -20.53
CA HIS A 182 13.23 -0.14 -21.79
C HIS A 182 14.69 -0.25 -22.28
N SER A 183 14.88 -0.39 -23.59
CA SER A 183 16.22 -0.54 -24.21
C SER A 183 17.19 0.61 -23.92
N ASP A 184 16.66 1.79 -23.60
CA ASP A 184 17.44 2.98 -23.24
C ASP A 184 18.25 2.83 -21.95
N ILE A 185 17.82 1.92 -21.07
CA ILE A 185 18.43 1.67 -19.76
C ILE A 185 18.81 0.20 -19.55
N GLU A 186 18.39 -0.70 -20.44
CA GLU A 186 18.76 -2.12 -20.43
C GLU A 186 20.29 -2.32 -20.45
N ASP A 187 20.99 -1.51 -21.24
CA ASP A 187 22.45 -1.59 -21.40
C ASP A 187 23.23 -0.91 -20.25
N ASP A 188 22.57 -0.19 -19.33
CA ASP A 188 23.25 0.51 -18.23
C ASP A 188 23.76 -0.48 -17.15
N ILE A 189 23.15 -1.66 -17.04
CA ILE A 189 23.44 -2.69 -16.03
C ILE A 189 23.46 -4.07 -16.69
N CYS A 190 24.58 -4.80 -16.55
CA CYS A 190 24.68 -6.19 -17.03
C CYS A 190 23.84 -7.13 -16.15
N GLY A 191 23.13 -8.09 -16.76
CA GLY A 191 22.35 -9.09 -16.02
C GLY A 191 21.08 -8.54 -15.35
N LEU A 192 20.54 -7.43 -15.88
CA LEU A 192 19.35 -6.77 -15.35
C LEU A 192 18.07 -7.54 -15.70
N LEU A 193 17.28 -7.85 -14.69
CA LEU A 193 15.93 -8.40 -14.77
C LEU A 193 14.95 -7.37 -14.20
N PHE A 194 13.80 -7.22 -14.87
CA PHE A 194 12.77 -6.25 -14.47
C PHE A 194 11.46 -6.98 -14.16
N TYR A 195 10.87 -6.64 -13.02
CA TYR A 195 9.56 -7.11 -12.61
C TYR A 195 8.67 -5.93 -12.25
N ASN A 196 7.41 -5.97 -12.67
CA ASN A 196 6.46 -4.89 -12.42
C ASN A 196 5.85 -4.94 -11.00
N SER A 197 6.07 -6.04 -10.27
CA SER A 197 5.54 -6.28 -8.92
C SER A 197 6.39 -7.32 -8.20
N VAL A 198 6.26 -7.35 -6.87
CA VAL A 198 6.90 -8.39 -6.04
C VAL A 198 6.31 -9.76 -6.32
N GLY A 199 4.99 -9.85 -6.58
CA GLY A 199 4.33 -11.11 -6.95
C GLY A 199 4.95 -11.74 -8.20
N ALA A 200 5.10 -10.98 -9.28
CA ALA A 200 5.71 -11.46 -10.52
C ALA A 200 7.17 -11.93 -10.34
N PHE A 201 7.90 -11.32 -9.39
CA PHE A 201 9.23 -11.78 -9.02
C PHE A 201 9.18 -13.11 -8.26
N LEU A 202 8.30 -13.23 -7.26
CA LEU A 202 8.18 -14.44 -6.44
C LEU A 202 7.70 -15.64 -7.26
N GLU A 203 6.80 -15.46 -8.23
CA GLU A 203 6.41 -16.51 -9.17
C GLU A 203 7.60 -17.06 -9.98
N HIS A 204 8.57 -16.20 -10.31
CA HIS A 204 9.78 -16.64 -11.02
C HIS A 204 10.75 -17.39 -10.09
N GLU A 205 10.73 -17.09 -8.79
CA GLU A 205 11.60 -17.69 -7.77
C GLU A 205 10.89 -18.77 -6.93
N GLU A 206 9.75 -19.28 -7.40
CA GLU A 206 8.87 -20.22 -6.67
C GLU A 206 9.65 -21.44 -6.14
N ASP A 207 10.53 -22.01 -6.98
CA ASP A 207 11.39 -23.14 -6.64
C ASP A 207 12.30 -22.87 -5.43
N ASN A 208 12.75 -21.63 -5.25
CA ASN A 208 13.62 -21.21 -4.14
C ASN A 208 12.83 -20.87 -2.87
N LEU A 209 11.51 -20.66 -2.98
CA LEU A 209 10.63 -20.35 -1.86
C LEU A 209 10.07 -21.60 -1.16
N HIS A 210 10.02 -22.74 -1.87
CA HIS A 210 9.43 -23.99 -1.37
C HIS A 210 10.09 -24.55 -0.10
N ASP A 211 11.33 -24.17 0.20
CA ASP A 211 12.01 -24.56 1.44
C ASP A 211 11.47 -23.82 2.68
N TYR A 212 10.80 -22.67 2.48
CA TYR A 212 10.31 -21.79 3.55
C TYR A 212 8.79 -21.64 3.59
N PHE A 213 8.14 -21.93 2.46
CA PHE A 213 6.71 -21.72 2.23
C PHE A 213 6.03 -22.92 1.59
N ILE A 214 4.76 -23.15 1.94
CA ILE A 214 3.91 -24.16 1.31
C ILE A 214 2.63 -23.48 0.77
N ASP A 215 2.58 -23.22 -0.54
CA ASP A 215 1.45 -22.53 -1.20
C ASP A 215 0.19 -23.39 -1.37
N ASN A 216 0.28 -24.70 -1.07
CA ASN A 216 -0.85 -25.63 -1.09
C ASN A 216 -1.01 -26.34 0.25
N TYR A 217 -0.83 -25.61 1.34
CA TYR A 217 -1.00 -26.17 2.68
C TYR A 217 -2.45 -26.65 2.86
N GLU A 218 -2.64 -27.82 3.46
CA GLU A 218 -3.99 -28.32 3.76
C GLU A 218 -4.54 -27.56 4.97
N TYR A 219 -5.56 -26.74 4.74
CA TYR A 219 -6.21 -25.94 5.78
C TYR A 219 -7.71 -26.24 5.85
N ASP A 220 -8.29 -25.92 7.01
CA ASP A 220 -9.73 -25.96 7.20
C ASP A 220 -10.34 -24.65 6.66
N LYS A 221 -10.94 -24.73 5.47
CA LYS A 221 -11.52 -23.57 4.79
C LYS A 221 -12.65 -22.94 5.61
N GLU A 222 -13.54 -23.75 6.19
CA GLU A 222 -14.68 -23.27 6.98
C GLU A 222 -14.20 -22.54 8.24
N LEU A 223 -13.11 -23.04 8.86
CA LEU A 223 -12.48 -22.38 9.99
C LEU A 223 -11.92 -21.00 9.59
N LEU A 224 -11.16 -20.91 8.50
CA LEU A 224 -10.55 -19.64 8.08
C LEU A 224 -11.60 -18.59 7.71
N GLU A 225 -12.66 -18.97 6.99
CA GLU A 225 -13.77 -18.07 6.67
C GLU A 225 -14.49 -17.59 7.93
N SER A 226 -14.66 -18.46 8.94
CA SER A 226 -15.21 -18.08 10.24
C SER A 226 -14.30 -17.11 11.01
N GLU A 227 -12.97 -17.31 10.97
CA GLU A 227 -12.00 -16.42 11.61
C GLU A 227 -11.94 -15.06 10.89
N LEU A 228 -12.01 -15.03 9.56
CA LEU A 228 -12.14 -13.80 8.77
C LEU A 228 -13.42 -13.06 9.14
N SER A 229 -14.56 -13.76 9.18
CA SER A 229 -15.84 -13.16 9.57
C SER A 229 -15.77 -12.56 10.97
N THR A 230 -15.14 -13.27 11.91
CA THR A 230 -14.96 -12.79 13.28
C THR A 230 -14.00 -11.59 13.35
N PHE A 231 -12.97 -11.55 12.51
CA PHE A 231 -12.03 -10.43 12.43
C PHE A 231 -12.69 -9.15 11.88
N PHE A 232 -13.62 -9.29 10.93
CA PHE A 232 -14.34 -8.17 10.33
C PHE A 232 -15.63 -7.79 11.08
N ASP A 233 -16.19 -8.68 11.89
CA ASP A 233 -17.35 -8.38 12.74
C ASP A 233 -17.00 -7.28 13.77
N GLY A 234 -17.61 -6.11 13.59
CA GLY A 234 -17.32 -4.92 14.40
C GLY A 234 -16.00 -4.22 14.08
N ASN A 235 -15.36 -4.56 12.95
CA ASN A 235 -14.14 -3.89 12.49
C ASN A 235 -14.47 -2.56 11.80
N SER A 236 -14.25 -1.45 12.52
CA SER A 236 -14.53 -0.11 12.02
C SER A 236 -13.73 0.28 10.77
N SER A 237 -12.66 -0.46 10.44
CA SER A 237 -11.89 -0.18 9.23
C SER A 237 -12.69 -0.47 7.97
N LEU A 238 -13.42 -1.59 7.93
CA LEU A 238 -14.18 -2.00 6.75
C LEU A 238 -15.37 -1.06 6.52
N ASP A 239 -16.07 -0.69 7.60
CA ASP A 239 -17.14 0.31 7.56
C ASP A 239 -16.65 1.65 7.00
N HIS A 240 -15.43 2.07 7.38
CA HIS A 240 -14.86 3.32 6.89
C HIS A 240 -14.55 3.24 5.39
N THR A 241 -13.92 2.16 4.93
CA THR A 241 -13.62 1.95 3.50
C THR A 241 -14.90 2.00 2.67
N ILE A 242 -15.97 1.31 3.09
CA ILE A 242 -17.25 1.29 2.37
C ILE A 242 -17.88 2.68 2.33
N ASN A 243 -17.93 3.39 3.46
CA ASN A 243 -18.50 4.73 3.49
C ASN A 243 -17.72 5.71 2.61
N ASP A 244 -16.38 5.62 2.59
CA ASP A 244 -15.57 6.46 1.70
C ASP A 244 -15.84 6.14 0.22
N LEU A 245 -15.94 4.86 -0.14
CA LEU A 245 -16.28 4.44 -1.51
C LEU A 245 -17.65 4.96 -1.94
N LEU A 246 -18.67 4.83 -1.08
CA LEU A 246 -20.03 5.31 -1.33
C LEU A 246 -20.09 6.83 -1.46
N MET A 247 -19.44 7.58 -0.56
CA MET A 247 -19.46 9.04 -0.57
C MET A 247 -18.76 9.66 -1.78
N ASN A 248 -17.80 8.95 -2.37
CA ASN A 248 -17.09 9.37 -3.56
C ASN A 248 -17.74 8.88 -4.87
N SER A 249 -18.96 8.32 -4.78
CA SER A 249 -19.67 7.73 -5.92
C SER A 249 -21.08 8.30 -6.08
N GLU A 250 -21.47 8.59 -7.32
CA GLU A 250 -22.81 9.05 -7.68
C GLU A 250 -23.68 7.84 -8.09
N PHE A 251 -24.90 7.78 -7.56
CA PHE A 251 -25.86 6.72 -7.80
C PHE A 251 -27.13 7.27 -8.44
N GLU A 252 -27.71 6.51 -9.36
CA GLU A 252 -29.04 6.79 -9.91
C GLU A 252 -30.11 6.09 -9.08
N GLY A 253 -30.96 6.90 -8.46
CA GLY A 253 -32.13 6.46 -7.74
C GLY A 253 -33.40 6.37 -8.60
N GLU A 254 -34.51 5.94 -8.00
CA GLU A 254 -35.81 5.91 -8.66
C GLU A 254 -36.31 7.33 -8.97
N TYR A 255 -36.06 8.28 -8.07
CA TYR A 255 -36.58 9.65 -8.18
C TYR A 255 -35.50 10.68 -8.50
N PHE A 256 -34.25 10.45 -8.07
CA PHE A 256 -33.15 11.39 -8.24
C PHE A 256 -31.78 10.68 -8.22
N SER A 257 -30.75 11.37 -8.71
CA SER A 257 -29.36 10.95 -8.52
C SER A 257 -28.72 11.71 -7.36
N GLY A 258 -27.81 11.05 -6.66
CA GLY A 258 -27.14 11.61 -5.49
C GLY A 258 -25.92 10.80 -5.07
N TRP A 259 -25.39 11.12 -3.89
CA TRP A 259 -24.21 10.47 -3.34
C TRP A 259 -24.61 9.38 -2.33
N GLY A 260 -23.82 8.32 -2.24
CA GLY A 260 -24.05 7.25 -1.27
C GLY A 260 -23.66 7.68 0.15
N THR A 261 -24.53 7.42 1.11
CA THR A 261 -24.35 7.75 2.54
C THR A 261 -24.93 6.65 3.42
N ASP A 262 -24.56 6.63 4.69
CA ASP A 262 -25.07 5.68 5.70
C ASP A 262 -25.00 4.21 5.27
N GLY A 263 -23.84 3.79 4.75
CA GLY A 263 -23.61 2.42 4.31
C GLY A 263 -23.68 1.43 5.47
N TYR A 264 -24.39 0.33 5.27
CA TYR A 264 -24.51 -0.79 6.19
C TYR A 264 -24.24 -2.11 5.47
N ILE A 265 -23.31 -2.90 6.02
CA ILE A 265 -22.99 -4.23 5.51
C ILE A 265 -24.08 -5.20 5.98
N ASP A 266 -24.89 -5.67 5.05
CA ASP A 266 -25.95 -6.64 5.32
C ASP A 266 -25.39 -8.06 5.39
N GLU A 267 -24.52 -8.42 4.43
CA GLU A 267 -23.95 -9.75 4.28
C GLU A 267 -22.49 -9.65 3.82
N MET A 268 -21.68 -10.61 4.26
CA MET A 268 -20.27 -10.77 3.87
C MET A 268 -20.07 -12.21 3.40
N ASP A 269 -19.61 -12.39 2.17
CA ASP A 269 -19.25 -13.70 1.62
C ASP A 269 -17.76 -13.72 1.30
N PHE A 270 -17.01 -14.54 2.04
CA PHE A 270 -15.55 -14.62 1.92
C PHE A 270 -15.15 -15.71 0.92
N GLU A 271 -14.16 -15.38 0.09
CA GLU A 271 -13.47 -16.31 -0.78
C GLU A 271 -11.99 -16.32 -0.42
N ILE A 272 -11.46 -17.50 -0.10
CA ILE A 272 -10.01 -17.69 0.05
C ILE A 272 -9.39 -17.81 -1.35
N LEU A 273 -8.54 -16.86 -1.73
CA LEU A 273 -7.89 -16.79 -3.03
C LEU A 273 -6.57 -17.58 -3.04
N GLU A 274 -5.75 -17.38 -2.02
CA GLU A 274 -4.45 -18.05 -1.85
C GLU A 274 -4.16 -18.24 -0.35
N VAL A 275 -3.55 -19.37 0.00
CA VAL A 275 -3.03 -19.62 1.35
C VAL A 275 -1.62 -20.18 1.24
N THR A 276 -0.67 -19.46 1.83
CA THR A 276 0.70 -19.92 1.95
C THR A 276 1.05 -20.14 3.39
N PHE A 277 1.50 -21.34 3.73
CA PHE A 277 2.01 -21.62 5.07
C PHE A 277 3.48 -21.22 5.19
N ASP A 278 3.78 -20.31 6.12
CA ASP A 278 5.11 -19.99 6.58
C ASP A 278 5.57 -21.05 7.62
N ILE A 279 6.56 -21.85 7.23
CA ILE A 279 7.04 -22.99 8.02
C ILE A 279 7.73 -22.55 9.32
N GLU A 280 8.41 -21.41 9.32
CA GLU A 280 9.28 -21.00 10.42
C GLU A 280 8.51 -20.24 11.49
N GLU A 281 7.66 -19.31 11.07
CA GLU A 281 6.82 -18.52 11.96
C GLU A 281 5.56 -19.28 12.39
N ASN A 282 5.25 -20.38 11.70
CA ASN A 282 4.04 -21.17 11.90
C ASN A 282 2.78 -20.32 11.70
N GLU A 283 2.73 -19.63 10.56
CA GLU A 283 1.68 -18.68 10.19
C GLU A 283 1.10 -19.02 8.82
N LEU A 284 -0.17 -18.70 8.59
CA LEU A 284 -0.78 -18.73 7.27
C LEU A 284 -0.85 -17.31 6.73
N LEU A 285 -0.23 -17.09 5.57
CA LEU A 285 -0.41 -15.89 4.77
C LEU A 285 -1.62 -16.11 3.87
N ILE A 286 -2.68 -15.35 4.09
CA ILE A 286 -3.98 -15.56 3.46
C ILE A 286 -4.27 -14.35 2.58
N SER A 287 -4.46 -14.59 1.28
CA SER A 287 -5.09 -13.64 0.38
C SER A 287 -6.55 -14.03 0.21
N PHE A 288 -7.45 -13.07 0.39
CA PHE A 288 -8.89 -13.29 0.36
C PHE A 288 -9.61 -12.23 -0.46
N GLY A 289 -10.75 -12.62 -1.01
CA GLY A 289 -11.79 -11.75 -1.53
C GLY A 289 -12.97 -11.74 -0.58
N VAL A 290 -13.71 -10.64 -0.54
CA VAL A 290 -15.00 -10.58 0.14
C VAL A 290 -16.00 -9.83 -0.72
N GLU A 291 -17.12 -10.48 -1.02
CA GLU A 291 -18.29 -9.83 -1.59
C GLU A 291 -19.17 -9.31 -0.44
N LEU A 292 -19.48 -8.03 -0.50
CA LEU A 292 -20.21 -7.30 0.53
C LEU A 292 -21.53 -6.83 -0.08
N SER A 293 -22.65 -7.29 0.47
CA SER A 293 -23.95 -6.69 0.19
C SER A 293 -24.16 -5.50 1.10
N VAL A 294 -24.32 -4.32 0.52
CA VAL A 294 -24.37 -3.06 1.26
C VAL A 294 -25.66 -2.32 0.95
N SER A 295 -26.46 -2.09 1.99
CA SER A 295 -27.58 -1.15 1.96
C SER A 295 -27.09 0.25 2.31
N PHE A 296 -27.61 1.27 1.62
CA PHE A 296 -27.20 2.67 1.82
C PHE A 296 -28.32 3.64 1.43
N SER A 297 -28.10 4.93 1.70
CA SER A 297 -28.98 6.03 1.29
C SER A 297 -28.35 6.84 0.17
N ILE A 298 -29.10 7.07 -0.91
CA ILE A 298 -28.76 8.05 -1.94
C ILE A 298 -29.26 9.41 -1.46
N GLU A 299 -28.36 10.39 -1.30
CA GLU A 299 -28.71 11.72 -0.83
C GLU A 299 -28.37 12.82 -1.84
N THR A 300 -29.28 13.78 -1.99
CA THR A 300 -29.07 14.98 -2.80
C THR A 300 -29.77 16.21 -2.20
N ILE A 301 -29.42 17.39 -2.69
CA ILE A 301 -30.05 18.65 -2.26
C ILE A 301 -31.44 18.76 -2.89
N ASP A 302 -32.46 19.01 -2.07
CA ASP A 302 -33.81 19.30 -2.55
C ASP A 302 -33.82 20.64 -3.30
N PRO A 303 -34.04 20.65 -4.63
CA PRO A 303 -34.02 21.88 -5.41
C PRO A 303 -35.20 22.82 -5.09
N SER A 304 -36.22 22.32 -4.38
CA SER A 304 -37.40 23.09 -3.97
C SER A 304 -37.31 23.68 -2.57
N PHE A 305 -36.23 23.38 -1.83
CA PHE A 305 -36.07 23.83 -0.45
C PHE A 305 -35.72 25.32 -0.33
N GLU A 306 -36.54 26.08 0.40
CA GLU A 306 -36.30 27.49 0.69
C GLU A 306 -35.92 27.73 2.17
N ARG A 307 -35.15 28.80 2.41
CA ARG A 307 -34.69 29.16 3.75
C ARG A 307 -35.88 29.58 4.63
N GLY A 308 -36.35 28.67 5.47
CA GLY A 308 -37.53 28.85 6.33
C GLY A 308 -38.45 27.63 6.34
N ASP A 309 -38.25 26.70 5.41
CA ASP A 309 -38.95 25.43 5.36
C ASP A 309 -38.52 24.50 6.51
N SER A 310 -39.41 23.60 6.90
CA SER A 310 -39.12 22.57 7.91
C SER A 310 -38.31 21.44 7.31
N GLY A 311 -37.14 21.13 7.88
CA GLY A 311 -36.25 20.06 7.41
C GLY A 311 -34.80 20.55 7.28
N ASP A 312 -33.96 19.69 6.73
CA ASP A 312 -32.54 19.97 6.41
C ASP A 312 -32.32 20.30 4.92
N GLY A 313 -33.33 20.12 4.07
CA GLY A 313 -33.26 20.39 2.63
C GLY A 313 -32.59 19.27 1.84
N MET A 314 -32.53 18.07 2.40
CA MET A 314 -32.00 16.88 1.73
C MET A 314 -33.15 15.97 1.28
N LEU A 315 -33.01 15.39 0.09
CA LEU A 315 -33.78 14.24 -0.36
C LEU A 315 -32.95 12.98 -0.10
N SER A 316 -33.60 11.94 0.39
CA SER A 316 -32.96 10.65 0.70
C SER A 316 -33.85 9.51 0.19
N GLU A 317 -33.24 8.53 -0.46
CA GLU A 317 -33.89 7.27 -0.84
C GLU A 317 -32.96 6.08 -0.59
N SER A 318 -33.53 4.94 -0.21
CA SER A 318 -32.75 3.73 0.10
C SER A 318 -32.35 3.00 -1.19
N SER A 319 -31.11 2.51 -1.22
CA SER A 319 -30.56 1.70 -2.29
C SER A 319 -29.69 0.59 -1.71
N SER A 320 -29.25 -0.32 -2.57
CA SER A 320 -28.34 -1.40 -2.23
C SER A 320 -27.38 -1.66 -3.38
N THR A 321 -26.15 -2.04 -3.07
CA THR A 321 -25.13 -2.42 -4.05
C THR A 321 -24.28 -3.56 -3.52
N ASN A 322 -23.56 -4.23 -4.41
CA ASN A 322 -22.52 -5.16 -4.02
C ASN A 322 -21.15 -4.54 -4.26
N ILE A 323 -20.26 -4.74 -3.30
CA ILE A 323 -18.88 -4.28 -3.34
C ILE A 323 -17.99 -5.51 -3.21
N TYR A 324 -16.91 -5.55 -4.00
CA TYR A 324 -15.90 -6.57 -3.87
C TYR A 324 -14.61 -5.96 -3.37
N LEU A 325 -14.05 -6.55 -2.30
CA LEU A 325 -12.78 -6.15 -1.71
C LEU A 325 -11.80 -7.32 -1.73
N GLN A 326 -10.54 -7.03 -2.06
CA GLN A 326 -9.43 -7.97 -1.89
C GLN A 326 -8.48 -7.47 -0.81
N GLY A 327 -7.93 -8.40 -0.03
CA GLY A 327 -6.95 -8.11 1.00
C GLY A 327 -6.02 -9.26 1.32
N ASP A 328 -4.96 -8.93 2.05
CA ASP A 328 -4.07 -9.91 2.70
C ASP A 328 -4.28 -9.84 4.21
N ILE A 329 -4.15 -11.00 4.86
CA ILE A 329 -4.11 -11.10 6.32
C ILE A 329 -3.23 -12.28 6.73
N THR A 330 -2.69 -12.23 7.94
CA THR A 330 -1.87 -13.31 8.50
C THR A 330 -2.62 -13.99 9.63
N TYR A 331 -2.65 -15.32 9.64
CA TYR A 331 -3.19 -16.12 10.75
C TYR A 331 -2.07 -16.85 11.48
N SER A 332 -1.83 -16.50 12.74
CA SER A 332 -0.86 -17.21 13.57
C SER A 332 -1.45 -18.51 14.09
N LEU A 333 -0.87 -19.67 13.71
CA LEU A 333 -1.31 -20.97 14.24
C LEU A 333 -0.93 -21.16 15.72
N ASN A 334 0.08 -20.41 16.19
CA ASN A 334 0.50 -20.42 17.58
C ASN A 334 -0.50 -19.68 18.49
N GLU A 335 -0.96 -18.51 18.04
CA GLU A 335 -1.85 -17.65 18.84
C GLU A 335 -3.34 -17.87 18.54
N GLY A 336 -3.67 -18.46 17.40
CA GLY A 336 -5.04 -18.58 16.91
C GLY A 336 -5.65 -17.22 16.62
N LYS A 337 -4.89 -16.32 15.98
CA LYS A 337 -5.29 -14.92 15.77
C LYS A 337 -4.91 -14.41 14.39
N MET A 338 -5.78 -13.57 13.86
CA MET A 338 -5.55 -12.78 12.66
C MET A 338 -4.81 -11.47 12.97
N SER A 339 -3.83 -11.12 12.15
CA SER A 339 -3.04 -9.89 12.22
C SER A 339 -2.64 -9.44 10.81
N ASP A 340 -1.98 -8.28 10.73
CA ASP A 340 -1.37 -7.80 9.48
C ASP A 340 -2.32 -7.67 8.29
N TYR A 341 -3.56 -7.26 8.56
CA TYR A 341 -4.51 -6.91 7.50
C TYR A 341 -3.97 -5.77 6.63
N VAL A 342 -4.03 -5.99 5.30
CA VAL A 342 -3.74 -5.01 4.25
C VAL A 342 -4.85 -5.07 3.20
N GLU A 343 -5.51 -3.94 2.98
CA GLU A 343 -6.45 -3.75 1.86
C GLU A 343 -5.68 -3.59 0.55
N LYS A 344 -6.08 -4.29 -0.51
CA LYS A 344 -5.42 -4.24 -1.83
C LYS A 344 -6.25 -3.51 -2.87
N GLU A 345 -7.50 -3.93 -3.04
CA GLU A 345 -8.39 -3.44 -4.07
C GLU A 345 -9.83 -3.44 -3.54
N ILE A 346 -10.60 -2.45 -3.95
CA ILE A 346 -12.03 -2.36 -3.66
C ILE A 346 -12.74 -1.69 -4.84
N ASP A 347 -13.84 -2.29 -5.29
CA ASP A 347 -14.66 -1.72 -6.36
C ASP A 347 -16.13 -2.18 -6.23
N PHE A 348 -17.03 -1.50 -6.92
CA PHE A 348 -18.41 -1.96 -7.10
C PHE A 348 -18.45 -3.12 -8.10
N LEU A 349 -19.39 -4.06 -7.88
CA LEU A 349 -19.61 -5.20 -8.77
C LEU A 349 -20.55 -4.91 -9.96
#